data_AF-A0A1G8MI09-F1
#
_entry.id   AF-A0A1G8MI09-F1
#
_cell.length_a   1.000
_cell.length_b   1.000
_cell.length_c   1.000
_cell.angle_alpha   90.00
_cell.angle_beta   90.00
_cell.angle_gamma   90.00
#
_symmetry.space_group_name_H-M   'P 1'
#
loop_
_entity.id
_entity.type
_entity.pdbx_description
1 polymer ?
#
loop_
_entity_poly.entity_id
_entity_poly.type
_entity_poly.pdbx_seq_one_letter_code
_entity_poly.pdbx_strand_id
1 'polypeptide(L)'
;MRLSPENRRMHLPESMKKRGVRQGVLTLIVLLAVTLLQGCFLTVKEAVNGGLSHEINEREDVVYSFGTGPLNLDRLDDFMERKNGSQRIILYTIEGDPIFTEVRYRDNKLVVAYDSTEDAFGPKETGTYTCRALEKSKGSTALKYTLTGCGGEYPEAALLWIDYKLSEQDDFGFVLKYGVNRKNEINTLEGKLVKDLQDGTTAEAAEFRPPQAKLQSIYRELVLSGYEQDKTLTEACNIKPAVSYELLVHMNGSERRFAWSECDQSADGKGMTALAQHIISEVQEGEYYQALPETKGYYE
;
A
#
# COMPACT_ATOMS: atom_id res chain seq x y z
N MET A 1 -17.06 79.77 46.96
CA MET A 1 -17.57 81.01 46.34
C MET A 1 -16.40 81.68 45.64
N ARG A 2 -16.65 82.16 44.42
CA ARG A 2 -15.69 82.79 43.49
C ARG A 2 -14.92 83.96 44.14
N LEU A 3 -13.67 84.20 43.73
CA LEU A 3 -13.25 85.39 42.96
C LEU A 3 -11.76 85.33 42.59
N SER A 4 -11.46 86.01 41.48
CA SER A 4 -10.26 86.02 40.63
C SER A 4 -9.16 87.01 41.13
N PRO A 5 -8.09 87.37 40.37
CA PRO A 5 -6.69 87.33 40.85
C PRO A 5 -6.00 88.72 40.76
N GLU A 6 -4.66 88.71 40.70
CA GLU A 6 -3.69 89.84 40.56
C GLU A 6 -3.36 90.57 41.89
N ASN A 7 -2.14 91.00 42.19
CA ASN A 7 -1.11 91.59 41.31
C ASN A 7 0.26 91.68 42.06
N ARG A 8 1.37 91.65 41.29
CA ARG A 8 2.67 92.37 41.52
C ARG A 8 3.60 91.91 42.68
N ARG A 9 4.95 91.95 42.62
CA ARG A 9 5.96 92.51 41.69
C ARG A 9 7.38 92.00 42.06
N MET A 10 8.24 91.81 41.05
CA MET A 10 9.72 91.90 40.95
C MET A 10 10.66 91.78 42.18
N HIS A 11 11.70 90.94 42.08
CA HIS A 11 13.10 91.37 41.88
C HIS A 11 14.08 90.18 41.65
N LEU A 12 14.94 90.29 40.63
CA LEU A 12 16.21 89.57 40.41
C LEU A 12 17.34 90.26 41.21
N PRO A 13 18.53 89.66 41.51
CA PRO A 13 19.40 89.05 40.48
C PRO A 13 20.34 87.86 40.86
N GLU A 14 20.89 87.28 39.77
CA GLU A 14 22.21 86.66 39.54
C GLU A 14 22.80 85.58 40.47
N SER A 15 23.05 84.38 39.90
CA SER A 15 24.43 83.92 39.67
C SER A 15 24.52 82.67 38.77
N MET A 16 25.18 82.84 37.61
CA MET A 16 26.14 81.94 36.94
C MET A 16 26.19 80.43 37.28
N LYS A 17 26.02 79.55 36.28
CA LYS A 17 27.10 78.77 35.58
C LYS A 17 26.57 77.49 34.92
N LYS A 18 26.99 77.33 33.65
CA LYS A 18 27.44 76.09 32.97
C LYS A 18 26.35 75.04 32.64
N ARG A 19 26.02 74.93 31.35
CA ARG A 19 26.61 73.98 30.35
C ARG A 19 26.19 72.53 30.60
N GLY A 20 25.52 71.95 29.60
CA GLY A 20 25.62 70.51 29.35
C GLY A 20 24.30 69.82 29.08
N VAL A 21 23.72 70.07 27.90
CA VAL A 21 22.80 69.15 27.25
C VAL A 21 23.58 67.87 26.95
N ARG A 22 23.24 66.77 27.61
CA ARG A 22 23.48 65.41 27.11
C ARG A 22 22.25 64.56 27.41
N GLN A 23 21.26 64.71 26.54
CA GLN A 23 20.41 63.58 26.14
C GLN A 23 21.35 62.47 25.65
N GLY A 24 21.24 61.28 26.21
CA GLY A 24 22.04 60.15 25.72
C GLY A 24 22.26 59.05 26.75
N VAL A 25 21.19 58.57 27.40
CA VAL A 25 21.23 57.26 28.09
C VAL A 25 19.91 56.46 27.91
N LEU A 26 18.88 57.00 27.24
CA LEU A 26 17.60 56.29 27.07
C LEU A 26 17.37 55.66 25.68
N THR A 27 18.40 55.56 24.85
CA THR A 27 18.33 54.99 23.49
C THR A 27 19.45 53.97 23.22
N LEU A 28 19.84 53.19 24.23
CA LEU A 28 20.72 52.03 24.03
C LEU A 28 20.16 50.71 24.59
N ILE A 29 19.09 50.76 25.39
CA ILE A 29 18.44 49.56 25.94
C ILE A 29 17.31 49.04 25.02
N VAL A 30 16.76 49.89 24.14
CA VAL A 30 15.73 49.48 23.17
C VAL A 30 16.33 48.81 21.91
N LEU A 31 17.61 49.05 21.59
CA LEU A 31 18.27 48.41 20.44
C LEU A 31 18.88 47.02 20.75
N LEU A 32 19.02 46.65 22.03
CA LEU A 32 19.54 45.33 22.43
C LEU A 32 18.45 44.28 22.70
N ALA A 33 17.18 44.68 22.72
CA ALA A 33 16.04 43.78 22.95
C ALA A 33 15.32 43.33 21.66
N VAL A 34 15.71 43.86 20.49
CA VAL A 34 15.09 43.52 19.19
C VAL A 34 15.86 42.42 18.43
N THR A 35 17.02 41.99 18.91
CA THR A 35 17.83 40.94 18.25
C THR A 35 17.58 39.52 18.76
N LEU A 36 16.58 39.29 19.62
CA LEU A 36 16.23 37.94 20.13
C LEU A 36 14.96 37.33 19.50
N LEU A 37 14.41 37.92 18.43
CA LEU A 37 13.23 37.40 17.71
C LEU A 37 13.50 37.08 16.24
N GLN A 38 14.73 36.67 15.90
CA GLN A 38 14.98 35.88 14.69
C GLN A 38 15.37 34.46 15.08
N GLY A 39 14.41 33.77 15.72
CA GLY A 39 14.32 32.33 15.62
C GLY A 39 14.08 32.01 14.15
N CYS A 40 15.17 31.73 13.46
CA CYS A 40 15.16 31.17 12.11
C CYS A 40 14.21 29.97 12.14
N PHE A 41 13.06 30.07 11.46
CA PHE A 41 12.39 28.89 10.94
C PHE A 41 13.31 28.30 9.87
N LEU A 42 14.39 27.65 10.33
CA LEU A 42 15.06 26.62 9.55
C LEU A 42 14.03 25.49 9.50
N THR A 43 13.19 25.52 8.47
CA THR A 43 12.73 24.27 7.87
C THR A 43 13.99 23.51 7.54
N VAL A 44 14.34 22.57 8.42
CA VAL A 44 15.34 21.56 8.15
C VAL A 44 14.80 20.77 6.94
N LYS A 45 15.15 21.22 5.74
CA LYS A 45 15.32 20.31 4.60
C LYS A 45 16.52 19.46 4.96
N GLU A 46 16.32 18.49 5.85
CA GLU A 46 17.19 17.33 5.89
C GLU A 46 16.90 16.61 4.58
N ALA A 47 17.66 16.98 3.55
CA ALA A 47 17.84 16.14 2.40
C ALA A 47 18.33 14.80 2.94
N VAL A 48 17.62 13.73 2.59
CA VAL A 48 18.22 12.39 2.58
C VAL A 48 19.46 12.55 1.70
N ASN A 49 20.63 12.61 2.31
CA ASN A 49 21.87 12.96 1.64
C ASN A 49 22.34 11.70 0.91
N GLY A 50 21.81 11.53 -0.29
CA GLY A 50 21.88 10.33 -1.13
C GLY A 50 20.53 10.15 -1.82
N GLY A 51 20.48 10.29 -3.14
CA GLY A 51 19.27 10.01 -3.93
C GLY A 51 18.78 8.57 -3.71
N LEU A 52 17.55 8.28 -4.12
CA LEU A 52 17.04 6.91 -4.06
C LEU A 52 17.92 6.02 -4.95
N SER A 53 18.27 4.82 -4.46
CA SER A 53 18.93 3.83 -5.29
C SER A 53 17.96 3.38 -6.39
N HIS A 54 18.44 3.29 -7.62
CA HIS A 54 17.70 2.74 -8.76
C HIS A 54 17.88 1.22 -8.91
N GLU A 55 18.70 0.59 -8.07
CA GLU A 55 18.81 -0.87 -8.01
C GLU A 55 17.55 -1.44 -7.33
N ILE A 56 16.82 -2.26 -8.08
CA ILE A 56 15.60 -2.95 -7.61
C ILE A 56 15.99 -4.22 -6.88
N ASN A 57 15.49 -4.37 -5.66
CA ASN A 57 15.60 -5.57 -4.86
C ASN A 57 14.25 -6.30 -4.85
N GLU A 58 14.09 -7.25 -5.75
CA GLU A 58 12.85 -8.06 -5.90
C GLU A 58 12.46 -8.85 -4.65
N ARG A 59 13.31 -8.94 -3.64
CA ARG A 59 12.96 -9.58 -2.36
C ARG A 59 12.42 -8.60 -1.34
N GLU A 60 12.80 -7.32 -1.39
CA GLU A 60 12.54 -6.32 -0.35
C GLU A 60 11.63 -5.17 -0.81
N ASP A 61 11.69 -4.83 -2.09
CA ASP A 61 10.88 -3.77 -2.67
C ASP A 61 9.46 -4.25 -2.93
N VAL A 62 8.49 -3.37 -2.68
CA VAL A 62 7.14 -3.55 -3.17
C VAL A 62 7.15 -3.09 -4.62
N VAL A 63 6.88 -4.00 -5.55
CA VAL A 63 6.93 -3.68 -6.99
C VAL A 63 5.55 -3.87 -7.57
N TYR A 64 5.09 -2.92 -8.36
CA TYR A 64 3.81 -3.02 -9.05
C TYR A 64 3.91 -2.44 -10.45
N SER A 65 3.48 -3.24 -11.43
CA SER A 65 3.21 -2.78 -12.80
C SER A 65 1.74 -3.03 -13.11
N PHE A 66 1.16 -2.15 -13.90
CA PHE A 66 -0.23 -2.32 -14.33
C PHE A 66 -0.37 -3.67 -15.07
N GLY A 67 -1.29 -4.51 -14.59
CA GLY A 67 -1.60 -5.80 -15.20
C GLY A 67 -0.77 -7.02 -14.74
N THR A 68 0.28 -6.87 -13.92
CA THR A 68 1.13 -8.01 -13.49
C THR A 68 0.96 -8.41 -12.01
N GLY A 69 0.04 -7.76 -11.29
CA GLY A 69 -0.13 -7.93 -9.85
C GLY A 69 1.08 -7.41 -9.04
N PRO A 70 0.94 -7.22 -7.73
CA PRO A 70 2.02 -6.72 -6.89
C PRO A 70 3.01 -7.81 -6.48
N LEU A 71 4.28 -7.45 -6.35
CA LEU A 71 5.32 -8.24 -5.69
C LEU A 71 5.58 -7.69 -4.29
N ASN A 72 5.75 -8.59 -3.31
CA ASN A 72 6.03 -8.29 -1.90
C ASN A 72 5.07 -7.29 -1.24
N LEU A 73 3.77 -7.34 -1.60
CA LEU A 73 2.77 -6.41 -1.07
C LEU A 73 2.68 -6.45 0.47
N ASP A 74 2.89 -7.63 1.04
CA ASP A 74 2.96 -7.90 2.49
C ASP A 74 3.97 -7.01 3.21
N ARG A 75 5.07 -6.63 2.56
CA ARG A 75 6.07 -5.73 3.17
C ARG A 75 5.55 -4.34 3.47
N LEU A 76 4.62 -3.85 2.65
CA LEU A 76 3.94 -2.57 2.90
C LEU A 76 2.96 -2.69 4.07
N ASP A 77 2.28 -3.82 4.21
CA ASP A 77 1.42 -4.11 5.36
C ASP A 77 2.24 -4.19 6.65
N ASP A 78 3.32 -4.98 6.64
CA ASP A 78 4.27 -5.09 7.76
C ASP A 78 4.85 -3.73 8.13
N PHE A 79 5.10 -2.85 7.15
CA PHE A 79 5.57 -1.48 7.39
C PHE A 79 4.56 -0.64 8.14
N MET A 80 3.29 -0.73 7.75
CA MET A 80 2.20 -0.05 8.41
C MET A 80 1.96 -0.56 9.83
N GLU A 81 2.11 -1.87 10.04
CA GLU A 81 1.94 -2.51 11.35
C GLU A 81 3.08 -2.18 12.31
N ARG A 82 4.34 -2.31 11.86
CA ARG A 82 5.53 -2.07 12.69
C ARG A 82 5.72 -0.60 13.05
N LYS A 83 5.16 0.32 12.24
CA LYS A 83 5.28 1.79 12.39
C LYS A 83 6.72 2.29 12.58
N ASN A 84 7.66 1.64 11.91
CA ASN A 84 9.09 1.90 12.03
C ASN A 84 9.84 1.52 10.75
N GLY A 85 11.05 2.07 10.58
CA GLY A 85 11.92 1.83 9.44
C GLY A 85 11.45 2.56 8.19
N SER A 86 11.86 2.05 7.02
CA SER A 86 11.37 2.47 5.72
C SER A 86 10.82 1.30 4.91
N GLN A 87 10.04 1.62 3.89
CA GLN A 87 9.62 0.71 2.83
C GLN A 87 9.76 1.44 1.49
N ARG A 88 10.36 0.77 0.51
CA ARG A 88 10.46 1.26 -0.86
C ARG A 88 9.38 0.60 -1.73
N ILE A 89 8.77 1.42 -2.58
CA ILE A 89 7.71 1.08 -3.52
C ILE A 89 8.19 1.51 -4.91
N ILE A 90 8.16 0.59 -5.86
CA ILE A 90 8.48 0.82 -7.26
C ILE A 90 7.19 0.68 -8.07
N LEU A 91 6.76 1.77 -8.69
CA LEU A 91 5.61 1.76 -9.58
C LEU A 91 6.09 1.90 -11.01
N TYR A 92 5.72 0.98 -11.87
CA TYR A 92 5.98 1.12 -13.30
C TYR A 92 4.88 1.92 -13.98
N THR A 93 5.27 2.82 -14.87
CA THR A 93 4.35 3.49 -15.80
C THR A 93 3.77 2.48 -16.79
N ILE A 94 2.78 2.91 -17.58
CA ILE A 94 2.19 2.07 -18.63
C ILE A 94 3.19 1.79 -19.76
N GLU A 95 4.20 2.65 -19.92
CA GLU A 95 5.33 2.50 -20.83
C GLU A 95 6.40 1.55 -20.28
N GLY A 96 6.35 1.22 -18.99
CA GLY A 96 7.29 0.32 -18.33
C GLY A 96 8.50 1.01 -17.67
N ASP A 97 8.43 2.32 -17.43
CA ASP A 97 9.49 3.04 -16.73
C ASP A 97 9.24 3.07 -15.21
N PRO A 98 10.27 2.87 -14.37
CA PRO A 98 10.08 2.82 -12.91
C PRO A 98 10.03 4.22 -12.28
N ILE A 99 9.11 4.37 -11.31
CA ILE A 99 9.05 5.49 -10.38
C ILE A 99 9.35 4.94 -8.97
N PHE A 100 10.38 5.51 -8.34
CA PHE A 100 10.86 5.08 -7.03
C PHE A 100 10.22 5.95 -5.95
N THR A 101 9.63 5.33 -4.93
CA THR A 101 9.15 6.03 -3.74
C THR A 101 9.60 5.31 -2.48
N GLU A 102 10.25 6.01 -1.54
CA GLU A 102 10.56 5.48 -0.21
C GLU A 102 9.74 6.22 0.86
N VAL A 103 8.99 5.47 1.67
CA VAL A 103 8.30 5.97 2.85
C VAL A 103 9.06 5.57 4.11
N ARG A 104 9.28 6.51 5.03
CA ARG A 104 10.02 6.28 6.28
C ARG A 104 9.32 6.92 7.48
N TYR A 105 9.21 6.19 8.58
CA TYR A 105 8.76 6.79 9.84
C TYR A 105 9.88 7.63 10.47
N ARG A 106 9.60 8.91 10.75
CA ARG A 106 10.45 9.81 11.55
C ARG A 106 9.58 10.75 12.38
N ASP A 107 9.88 10.87 13.67
CA ASP A 107 9.21 11.81 14.60
C ASP A 107 7.67 11.76 14.54
N ASN A 108 7.10 10.54 14.55
CA ASN A 108 5.66 10.28 14.43
C ASN A 108 5.01 10.83 13.14
N LYS A 109 5.81 11.01 12.09
CA LYS A 109 5.36 11.36 10.73
C LYS A 109 5.96 10.39 9.73
N LEU A 110 5.45 10.44 8.51
CA LEU A 110 6.04 9.78 7.35
C LEU A 110 6.84 10.81 6.58
N VAL A 111 8.11 10.53 6.35
CA VAL A 111 8.94 11.22 5.35
C VAL A 111 8.85 10.41 4.07
N VAL A 112 8.42 11.04 2.99
CA VAL A 112 8.24 10.43 1.69
C VAL A 112 9.25 11.03 0.74
N ALA A 113 10.14 10.21 0.20
CA ALA A 113 11.05 10.57 -0.87
C ALA A 113 10.57 9.92 -2.16
N TYR A 114 10.60 10.65 -3.28
CA TYR A 114 10.25 10.11 -4.58
C TYR A 114 11.26 10.53 -5.64
N ASP A 115 11.39 9.70 -6.66
CA ASP A 115 12.29 9.86 -7.79
C ASP A 115 11.63 9.28 -9.06
N SER A 116 11.35 10.15 -10.02
CA SER A 116 10.80 9.80 -11.33
C SER A 116 11.80 10.05 -12.46
N THR A 117 13.12 10.11 -12.20
CA THR A 117 14.10 10.47 -13.23
C THR A 117 14.25 9.41 -14.32
N GLU A 118 13.91 8.17 -14.01
CA GLU A 118 13.91 7.04 -14.95
C GLU A 118 12.65 6.98 -15.83
N ASP A 119 11.61 7.76 -15.51
CA ASP A 119 10.45 7.93 -16.40
C ASP A 119 10.86 8.77 -17.61
N ALA A 120 10.88 8.13 -18.79
CA ALA A 120 11.35 8.77 -20.01
C ALA A 120 10.45 9.93 -20.45
N PHE A 121 9.15 9.85 -20.15
CA PHE A 121 8.11 10.77 -20.62
C PHE A 121 7.51 11.65 -19.51
N GLY A 122 7.82 11.36 -18.25
CA GLY A 122 7.38 12.11 -17.08
C GLY A 122 8.21 13.34 -16.72
N PRO A 123 7.88 14.00 -15.60
CA PRO A 123 8.47 15.28 -15.16
C PRO A 123 9.93 15.19 -14.67
N LYS A 124 10.55 14.00 -14.65
CA LYS A 124 11.95 13.75 -14.26
C LYS A 124 12.38 14.49 -13.00
N GLU A 125 11.59 14.36 -11.96
CA GLU A 125 11.77 15.09 -10.72
C GLU A 125 12.13 14.17 -9.56
N THR A 126 12.80 14.77 -8.59
CA THR A 126 13.02 14.17 -7.27
C THR A 126 12.46 15.11 -6.23
N GLY A 127 11.98 14.55 -5.13
CA GLY A 127 11.43 15.37 -4.07
C GLY A 127 11.30 14.65 -2.75
N THR A 128 11.00 15.44 -1.73
CA THR A 128 10.72 14.93 -0.40
C THR A 128 9.63 15.77 0.23
N TYR A 129 8.66 15.11 0.85
CA TYR A 129 7.60 15.75 1.61
C TYR A 129 7.28 14.92 2.85
N THR A 130 6.43 15.46 3.73
CA THR A 130 6.02 14.76 4.94
C THR A 130 4.52 14.55 4.97
N CYS A 131 4.07 13.42 5.49
CA CYS A 131 2.68 13.06 5.69
C CYS A 131 2.41 12.63 7.12
N ARG A 132 1.16 12.72 7.54
CA ARG A 132 0.75 12.31 8.88
C ARG A 132 0.55 10.81 8.97
N ALA A 133 -0.07 10.21 7.96
CA ALA A 133 -0.42 8.80 7.99
C ALA A 133 -0.40 8.16 6.60
N LEU A 134 -0.32 6.83 6.60
CA LEU A 134 -0.55 5.95 5.46
C LEU A 134 -1.75 5.08 5.83
N GLU A 135 -2.76 5.08 4.98
CA GLU A 135 -4.03 4.38 5.19
C GLU A 135 -4.25 3.34 4.10
N LYS A 136 -4.75 2.16 4.48
CA LYS A 136 -5.06 1.05 3.57
C LYS A 136 -6.58 0.91 3.44
N SER A 137 -7.08 0.83 2.22
CA SER A 137 -8.49 0.56 1.94
C SER A 137 -8.60 -0.55 0.90
N LYS A 138 -9.17 -1.70 1.30
CA LYS A 138 -9.44 -2.86 0.44
C LYS A 138 -10.91 -2.87 0.05
N GLY A 139 -11.21 -2.50 -1.20
CA GLY A 139 -12.54 -2.59 -1.79
C GLY A 139 -12.76 -3.90 -2.56
N SER A 140 -13.94 -4.06 -3.13
CA SER A 140 -14.28 -5.22 -3.98
C SER A 140 -13.57 -5.20 -5.34
N THR A 141 -13.18 -4.03 -5.84
CA THR A 141 -12.55 -3.85 -7.16
C THR A 141 -11.18 -3.17 -7.12
N ALA A 142 -10.74 -2.65 -5.97
CA ALA A 142 -9.43 -2.02 -5.87
C ALA A 142 -8.87 -2.04 -4.44
N LEU A 143 -7.56 -2.12 -4.33
CA LEU A 143 -6.79 -1.93 -3.10
C LEU A 143 -6.01 -0.62 -3.21
N LYS A 144 -6.12 0.22 -2.18
CA LYS A 144 -5.47 1.54 -2.14
C LYS A 144 -4.66 1.71 -0.87
N TYR A 145 -3.46 2.25 -1.04
CA TYR A 145 -2.61 2.79 0.01
C TYR A 145 -2.51 4.30 -0.21
N THR A 146 -3.01 5.08 0.73
CA THR A 146 -3.16 6.53 0.59
C THR A 146 -2.40 7.25 1.69
N LEU A 147 -1.53 8.17 1.30
CA LEU A 147 -0.86 9.09 2.19
C LEU A 147 -1.82 10.25 2.52
N THR A 148 -2.03 10.52 3.81
CA THR A 148 -2.97 11.55 4.30
C THR A 148 -2.28 12.60 5.16
N GLY A 149 -2.81 13.82 5.14
CA GLY A 149 -2.28 14.95 5.91
C GLY A 149 -0.87 15.34 5.49
N CYS A 150 -0.60 15.33 4.19
CA CYS A 150 0.70 15.69 3.65
C CYS A 150 0.90 17.21 3.64
N GLY A 151 2.12 17.65 3.96
CA GLY A 151 2.48 19.07 3.95
C GLY A 151 2.82 19.55 2.55
N GLY A 152 2.41 20.78 2.22
CA GLY A 152 2.61 21.40 0.90
C GLY A 152 1.34 21.40 0.06
N GLU A 153 1.47 21.36 -1.26
CA GLU A 153 0.35 21.36 -2.22
C GLU A 153 -0.25 19.97 -2.49
N TYR A 154 0.20 18.92 -1.78
CA TYR A 154 -0.28 17.55 -1.93
C TYR A 154 -1.24 17.23 -0.79
N PRO A 155 -2.57 17.44 -0.92
CA PRO A 155 -3.49 17.23 0.22
C PRO A 155 -3.61 15.75 0.59
N GLU A 156 -3.65 14.86 -0.40
CA GLU A 156 -3.71 13.40 -0.27
C GLU A 156 -3.08 12.78 -1.54
N ALA A 157 -2.24 11.76 -1.39
CA ALA A 157 -1.55 11.11 -2.51
C ALA A 157 -1.77 9.60 -2.48
N ALA A 158 -2.22 9.02 -3.59
CA ALA A 158 -2.23 7.57 -3.75
C ALA A 158 -0.78 7.08 -3.85
N LEU A 159 -0.32 6.33 -2.85
CA LEU A 159 1.01 5.72 -2.84
C LEU A 159 1.03 4.45 -3.69
N LEU A 160 -0.03 3.66 -3.63
CA LEU A 160 -0.22 2.45 -4.43
C LEU A 160 -1.70 2.25 -4.66
N TRP A 161 -2.08 1.99 -5.91
CA TRP A 161 -3.44 1.63 -6.30
C TRP A 161 -3.39 0.43 -7.22
N ILE A 162 -3.93 -0.68 -6.73
CA ILE A 162 -4.08 -1.93 -7.47
C ILE A 162 -5.54 -2.06 -7.87
N ASP A 163 -5.80 -2.08 -9.17
CA ASP A 163 -7.14 -2.36 -9.71
C ASP A 163 -7.28 -3.86 -9.98
N TYR A 164 -8.45 -4.40 -9.66
CA TYR A 164 -8.83 -5.78 -9.93
C TYR A 164 -10.31 -5.85 -10.26
N LYS A 165 -10.81 -4.93 -11.08
CA LYS A 165 -12.19 -4.93 -11.53
C LYS A 165 -12.40 -6.00 -12.62
N LEU A 166 -13.12 -7.06 -12.27
CA LEU A 166 -13.34 -8.21 -13.16
C LEU A 166 -14.09 -7.82 -14.44
N SER A 167 -14.99 -6.83 -14.37
CA SER A 167 -15.76 -6.38 -15.54
C SER A 167 -14.91 -5.68 -16.61
N GLU A 168 -13.62 -5.46 -16.36
CA GLU A 168 -12.66 -4.91 -17.31
C GLU A 168 -11.78 -5.99 -17.96
N GLN A 169 -11.99 -7.25 -17.59
CA GLN A 169 -11.29 -8.40 -18.17
C GLN A 169 -12.21 -9.13 -19.14
N ASP A 170 -11.62 -9.57 -20.25
CA ASP A 170 -12.27 -10.42 -21.23
C ASP A 170 -11.97 -11.91 -20.93
N ASP A 171 -12.95 -12.77 -21.18
CA ASP A 171 -12.81 -14.23 -21.13
C ASP A 171 -12.19 -14.78 -19.82
N PHE A 172 -12.47 -14.17 -18.68
CA PHE A 172 -11.99 -14.70 -17.39
C PHE A 172 -12.64 -16.06 -17.06
N GLY A 173 -11.80 -17.06 -16.80
CA GLY A 173 -12.21 -18.33 -16.23
C GLY A 173 -11.04 -19.10 -15.64
N PHE A 174 -11.34 -20.14 -14.87
CA PHE A 174 -10.31 -20.94 -14.22
C PHE A 174 -10.75 -22.40 -14.05
N VAL A 175 -9.76 -23.26 -13.87
CA VAL A 175 -9.93 -24.65 -13.46
C VAL A 175 -9.06 -24.89 -12.24
N LEU A 176 -9.68 -25.20 -11.10
CA LEU A 176 -8.98 -25.63 -9.89
C LEU A 176 -9.29 -27.11 -9.62
N LYS A 177 -8.27 -27.96 -9.70
CA LYS A 177 -8.34 -29.35 -9.22
C LYS A 177 -7.62 -29.45 -7.88
N TYR A 178 -8.21 -30.14 -6.91
CA TYR A 178 -7.67 -30.17 -5.55
C TYR A 178 -8.04 -31.43 -4.76
N GLY A 179 -7.38 -31.60 -3.61
CA GLY A 179 -7.58 -32.74 -2.71
C GLY A 179 -6.65 -33.91 -3.02
N VAL A 180 -6.89 -35.05 -2.37
CA VAL A 180 -6.11 -36.27 -2.62
C VAL A 180 -6.35 -36.73 -4.06
N ASN A 181 -5.26 -36.95 -4.79
CA ASN A 181 -5.27 -37.29 -6.22
C ASN A 181 -6.03 -36.29 -7.11
N ARG A 182 -6.24 -35.04 -6.64
CA ARG A 182 -6.94 -33.97 -7.39
C ARG A 182 -8.34 -34.38 -7.88
N LYS A 183 -9.09 -35.14 -7.06
CA LYS A 183 -10.43 -35.64 -7.39
C LYS A 183 -11.55 -34.61 -7.32
N ASN A 184 -11.33 -33.48 -6.67
CA ASN A 184 -12.26 -32.34 -6.72
C ASN A 184 -11.89 -31.43 -7.89
N GLU A 185 -12.88 -30.82 -8.52
CA GLU A 185 -12.69 -29.92 -9.66
C GLU A 185 -13.69 -28.76 -9.60
N ILE A 186 -13.20 -27.54 -9.76
CA ILE A 186 -13.99 -26.34 -9.99
C ILE A 186 -13.58 -25.83 -11.36
N ASN A 187 -14.45 -25.92 -12.36
CA ASN A 187 -14.13 -25.59 -13.74
C ASN A 187 -15.17 -24.61 -14.28
N THR A 188 -14.83 -23.33 -14.32
CA THR A 188 -15.74 -22.28 -14.82
C THR A 188 -15.73 -22.18 -16.34
N LEU A 189 -14.75 -22.79 -17.02
CA LEU A 189 -14.66 -22.80 -18.48
C LEU A 189 -15.67 -23.77 -19.09
N GLU A 190 -15.82 -24.95 -18.48
CA GLU A 190 -16.77 -25.97 -18.90
C GLU A 190 -18.07 -25.96 -18.08
N GLY A 191 -18.16 -25.10 -17.06
CA GLY A 191 -19.31 -25.03 -16.17
C GLY A 191 -19.52 -26.31 -15.38
N LYS A 192 -18.44 -26.85 -14.81
CA LYS A 192 -18.42 -28.15 -14.14
C LYS A 192 -17.90 -28.02 -12.70
N LEU A 193 -18.58 -28.70 -11.77
CA LEU A 193 -18.17 -28.81 -10.37
C LEU A 193 -18.16 -30.29 -9.96
N VAL A 194 -17.01 -30.79 -9.49
CA VAL A 194 -16.83 -32.16 -9.00
C VAL A 194 -16.41 -32.16 -7.55
N LYS A 195 -17.08 -32.97 -6.74
CA LYS A 195 -16.77 -33.22 -5.33
C LYS A 195 -16.39 -34.68 -5.12
N ASP A 196 -15.26 -34.91 -4.47
CA ASP A 196 -14.87 -36.24 -4.01
C ASP A 196 -15.68 -36.64 -2.77
N LEU A 197 -16.35 -37.80 -2.83
CA LEU A 197 -17.13 -38.33 -1.72
C LEU A 197 -16.28 -39.18 -0.76
N GLN A 198 -15.00 -39.37 -1.07
CA GLN A 198 -13.99 -40.08 -0.28
C GLN A 198 -14.30 -41.57 -0.05
N ASP A 199 -15.30 -42.13 -0.75
CA ASP A 199 -15.67 -43.54 -0.76
C ASP A 199 -15.24 -44.25 -2.07
N GLY A 200 -14.37 -43.59 -2.84
CA GLY A 200 -13.96 -44.01 -4.17
C GLY A 200 -14.77 -43.37 -5.31
N THR A 201 -15.91 -42.72 -5.01
CA THR A 201 -16.79 -42.08 -6.00
C THR A 201 -16.72 -40.54 -5.94
N THR A 202 -17.27 -39.90 -6.98
CA THR A 202 -17.41 -38.44 -7.06
C THR A 202 -18.87 -38.06 -7.35
N ALA A 203 -19.26 -36.87 -6.93
CA ALA A 203 -20.51 -36.23 -7.33
C ALA A 203 -20.22 -35.04 -8.25
N GLU A 204 -21.08 -34.81 -9.23
CA GLU A 204 -20.91 -33.74 -10.22
C GLU A 204 -22.16 -32.87 -10.30
N ALA A 205 -21.96 -31.55 -10.36
CA ALA A 205 -22.97 -30.59 -10.78
C ALA A 205 -22.58 -30.03 -12.15
N ALA A 206 -23.47 -30.22 -13.13
CA ALA A 206 -23.38 -29.62 -14.45
C ALA A 206 -23.93 -28.18 -14.44
N GLU A 207 -23.53 -27.39 -15.43
CA GLU A 207 -23.92 -25.98 -15.59
C GLU A 207 -23.57 -25.09 -14.39
N PHE A 208 -22.49 -25.44 -13.69
CA PHE A 208 -21.95 -24.66 -12.59
C PHE A 208 -21.55 -23.27 -13.08
N ARG A 209 -22.18 -22.24 -12.51
CA ARG A 209 -21.88 -20.83 -12.78
C ARG A 209 -21.83 -20.08 -11.45
N PRO A 210 -20.62 -19.77 -10.92
CA PRO A 210 -20.53 -18.97 -9.71
C PRO A 210 -21.17 -17.59 -9.91
N PRO A 211 -21.82 -17.01 -8.89
CA PRO A 211 -22.32 -15.64 -8.95
C PRO A 211 -21.20 -14.63 -9.24
N GLN A 212 -21.51 -13.55 -9.97
CA GLN A 212 -20.54 -12.53 -10.35
C GLN A 212 -19.76 -11.95 -9.16
N ALA A 213 -20.43 -11.78 -8.00
CA ALA A 213 -19.78 -11.30 -6.78
C ALA A 213 -18.70 -12.27 -6.26
N LYS A 214 -18.94 -13.58 -6.37
CA LYS A 214 -17.97 -14.63 -6.00
C LYS A 214 -16.81 -14.66 -6.98
N LEU A 215 -17.07 -14.55 -8.29
CA LEU A 215 -16.02 -14.41 -9.31
C LEU A 215 -15.15 -13.17 -9.09
N GLN A 216 -15.76 -12.01 -8.78
CA GLN A 216 -15.03 -10.79 -8.46
C GLN A 216 -14.15 -10.94 -7.20
N SER A 217 -14.63 -11.66 -6.18
CA SER A 217 -13.84 -11.97 -4.98
C SER A 217 -12.65 -12.87 -5.30
N ILE A 218 -12.85 -13.90 -6.12
CA ILE A 218 -11.78 -14.80 -6.58
C ILE A 218 -10.76 -14.05 -7.44
N TYR A 219 -11.21 -13.24 -8.39
CA TYR A 219 -10.33 -12.45 -9.25
C TYR A 219 -9.48 -11.46 -8.45
N ARG A 220 -10.04 -10.83 -7.42
CA ARG A 220 -9.27 -10.01 -6.48
C ARG A 220 -8.14 -10.81 -5.84
N GLU A 221 -8.42 -11.97 -5.26
CA GLU A 221 -7.38 -12.74 -4.57
C GLU A 221 -6.33 -13.29 -5.55
N LEU A 222 -6.72 -13.63 -6.79
CA LEU A 222 -5.78 -13.96 -7.86
C LEU A 222 -4.80 -12.81 -8.11
N VAL A 223 -5.30 -11.60 -8.37
CA VAL A 223 -4.46 -10.42 -8.64
C VAL A 223 -3.54 -10.13 -7.46
N LEU A 224 -4.07 -10.16 -6.23
CA LEU A 224 -3.30 -9.86 -5.02
C LEU A 224 -2.27 -10.95 -4.68
N SER A 225 -2.44 -12.20 -5.14
CA SER A 225 -1.42 -13.24 -5.02
C SER A 225 -0.29 -13.12 -6.07
N GLY A 226 -0.38 -12.13 -6.96
CA GLY A 226 0.58 -11.92 -8.04
C GLY A 226 0.64 -13.12 -8.98
N TYR A 227 -0.50 -13.68 -9.39
CA TYR A 227 -0.56 -14.89 -10.23
C TYR A 227 0.11 -14.72 -11.62
N GLU A 228 0.28 -13.49 -12.11
CA GLU A 228 0.98 -13.23 -13.38
C GLU A 228 2.50 -13.38 -13.28
N GLN A 229 3.03 -13.39 -12.07
CA GLN A 229 4.46 -13.58 -11.80
C GLN A 229 4.83 -15.06 -11.89
N ASP A 230 6.08 -15.34 -12.27
CA ASP A 230 6.62 -16.68 -12.20
C ASP A 230 6.61 -17.17 -10.75
N LYS A 231 6.16 -18.42 -10.56
CA LYS A 231 6.05 -19.06 -9.23
C LYS A 231 6.99 -20.25 -9.15
N THR A 232 7.75 -20.34 -8.07
CA THR A 232 8.58 -21.51 -7.77
C THR A 232 7.79 -22.45 -6.88
N LEU A 233 7.18 -23.48 -7.48
CA LEU A 233 6.29 -24.41 -6.81
C LEU A 233 6.80 -25.86 -6.84
N THR A 234 6.41 -26.66 -5.85
CA THR A 234 6.73 -28.09 -5.80
C THR A 234 5.53 -29.00 -5.50
N GLU A 235 5.44 -30.10 -6.24
CA GLU A 235 4.51 -31.21 -5.98
C GLU A 235 5.09 -32.27 -5.04
N ALA A 236 6.37 -32.14 -4.64
CA ALA A 236 7.02 -33.10 -3.77
C ALA A 236 6.41 -33.04 -2.36
N CYS A 237 5.84 -34.16 -1.91
CA CYS A 237 5.24 -34.27 -0.58
C CYS A 237 5.50 -35.63 0.04
N ASN A 238 6.02 -35.61 1.26
CA ASN A 238 6.33 -36.78 2.08
C ASN A 238 5.14 -37.27 2.92
N ILE A 239 4.06 -36.49 3.01
CA ILE A 239 2.79 -36.89 3.62
C ILE A 239 2.05 -37.80 2.64
N LYS A 240 1.39 -38.85 3.15
CA LYS A 240 0.56 -39.76 2.36
C LYS A 240 -0.74 -40.09 3.12
N PRO A 241 -1.90 -40.02 2.46
CA PRO A 241 -2.11 -39.42 1.13
C PRO A 241 -1.88 -37.90 1.17
N ALA A 242 -1.26 -37.36 0.12
CA ALA A 242 -1.00 -35.91 0.03
C ALA A 242 -2.18 -35.19 -0.63
N VAL A 243 -2.52 -34.02 -0.10
CA VAL A 243 -3.33 -33.03 -0.80
C VAL A 243 -2.45 -32.28 -1.80
N SER A 244 -2.93 -32.19 -3.03
CA SER A 244 -2.29 -31.39 -4.08
C SER A 244 -3.30 -30.55 -4.83
N TYR A 245 -2.79 -29.55 -5.54
CA TYR A 245 -3.54 -28.55 -6.26
C TYR A 245 -3.02 -28.45 -7.70
N GLU A 246 -3.92 -28.13 -8.63
CA GLU A 246 -3.61 -27.72 -9.99
C GLU A 246 -4.57 -26.58 -10.34
N LEU A 247 -4.03 -25.40 -10.64
CA LEU A 247 -4.79 -24.22 -11.01
C LEU A 247 -4.43 -23.81 -12.42
N LEU A 248 -5.43 -23.75 -13.29
CA LEU A 248 -5.39 -23.06 -14.56
C LEU A 248 -6.17 -21.76 -14.45
N VAL A 249 -5.57 -20.67 -14.91
CA VAL A 249 -6.25 -19.38 -15.10
C VAL A 249 -6.24 -19.05 -16.58
N HIS A 250 -7.40 -18.75 -17.13
CA HIS A 250 -7.60 -18.24 -18.48
C HIS A 250 -8.12 -16.81 -18.38
N MET A 251 -7.45 -15.88 -19.05
CA MET A 251 -7.86 -14.47 -19.06
C MET A 251 -7.27 -13.75 -20.26
N ASN A 252 -8.07 -12.92 -20.94
CA ASN A 252 -7.64 -12.13 -22.10
C ASN A 252 -6.89 -12.98 -23.16
N GLY A 253 -7.36 -14.20 -23.40
CA GLY A 253 -6.76 -15.14 -24.36
C GLY A 253 -5.45 -15.81 -23.92
N SER A 254 -4.95 -15.53 -22.72
CA SER A 254 -3.75 -16.15 -22.15
C SER A 254 -4.09 -17.22 -21.11
N GLU A 255 -3.23 -18.23 -20.98
CA GLU A 255 -3.34 -19.28 -19.96
C GLU A 255 -2.12 -19.33 -19.06
N ARG A 256 -2.35 -19.48 -17.75
CA ARG A 256 -1.33 -19.75 -16.74
C ARG A 256 -1.68 -21.02 -15.99
N ARG A 257 -0.70 -21.90 -15.77
CA ARG A 257 -0.89 -23.19 -15.08
C ARG A 257 0.07 -23.30 -13.91
N PHE A 258 -0.46 -23.69 -12.77
CA PHE A 258 0.27 -23.89 -11.52
C PHE A 258 -0.06 -25.27 -10.97
N ALA A 259 0.93 -25.97 -10.42
CA ALA A 259 0.74 -27.23 -9.71
C ALA A 259 1.65 -27.28 -8.49
N TRP A 260 1.09 -27.63 -7.34
CA TRP A 260 1.83 -27.72 -6.08
C TRP A 260 1.15 -28.68 -5.11
N SER A 261 1.84 -29.00 -4.03
CA SER A 261 1.31 -29.82 -2.93
C SER A 261 1.17 -29.02 -1.64
N GLU A 262 0.39 -29.54 -0.69
CA GLU A 262 0.31 -28.97 0.67
C GLU A 262 1.66 -28.91 1.41
N CYS A 263 2.63 -29.71 0.96
CA CYS A 263 3.98 -29.70 1.51
C CYS A 263 4.83 -28.50 1.05
N ASP A 264 4.35 -27.70 0.09
CA ASP A 264 5.09 -26.53 -0.38
C ASP A 264 4.99 -25.37 0.63
N GLN A 265 6.02 -25.24 1.46
CA GLN A 265 6.13 -24.23 2.50
C GLN A 265 6.91 -22.98 2.06
N SER A 266 7.25 -22.89 0.76
CA SER A 266 7.84 -21.67 0.19
C SER A 266 6.85 -20.50 0.26
N ALA A 267 7.33 -19.28 0.00
CA ALA A 267 6.47 -18.10 -0.05
C ALA A 267 5.38 -18.26 -1.13
N ASP A 268 5.75 -18.72 -2.32
CA ASP A 268 4.81 -19.01 -3.41
C ASP A 268 3.85 -20.13 -3.06
N GLY A 269 4.33 -21.24 -2.49
CA GLY A 269 3.50 -22.37 -2.07
C GLY A 269 2.44 -21.99 -1.05
N LYS A 270 2.80 -21.18 -0.06
CA LYS A 270 1.86 -20.63 0.94
C LYS A 270 0.84 -19.69 0.31
N GLY A 271 1.28 -18.77 -0.54
CA GLY A 271 0.41 -17.82 -1.24
C GLY A 271 -0.60 -18.52 -2.16
N MET A 272 -0.13 -19.46 -2.97
CA MET A 272 -0.98 -20.24 -3.88
C MET A 272 -1.93 -21.17 -3.12
N THR A 273 -1.51 -21.76 -2.00
CA THR A 273 -2.39 -22.54 -1.14
C THR A 273 -3.50 -21.69 -0.53
N ALA A 274 -3.18 -20.50 -0.02
CA ALA A 274 -4.18 -19.56 0.51
C ALA A 274 -5.19 -19.14 -0.58
N LEU A 275 -4.70 -18.86 -1.79
CA LEU A 275 -5.55 -18.59 -2.95
C LEU A 275 -6.49 -19.76 -3.27
N ALA A 276 -5.98 -20.98 -3.37
CA ALA A 276 -6.81 -22.16 -3.65
C ALA A 276 -7.87 -22.38 -2.57
N GLN A 277 -7.50 -22.21 -1.29
CA GLN A 277 -8.45 -22.30 -0.18
C GLN A 277 -9.54 -21.23 -0.26
N HIS A 278 -9.19 -19.99 -0.65
CA HIS A 278 -10.16 -18.93 -0.87
C HIS A 278 -11.15 -19.30 -1.98
N ILE A 279 -10.66 -19.77 -3.14
CA ILE A 279 -11.51 -20.24 -4.25
C ILE A 279 -12.45 -21.35 -3.79
N ILE A 280 -11.92 -22.34 -3.07
CA ILE A 280 -12.69 -23.47 -2.55
C ILE A 280 -13.79 -22.97 -1.60
N SER A 281 -13.47 -22.09 -0.64
CA SER A 281 -14.46 -21.54 0.31
C SER A 281 -15.58 -20.79 -0.40
N GLU A 282 -15.25 -19.91 -1.35
CA GLU A 282 -16.22 -19.13 -2.11
C GLU A 282 -17.22 -20.02 -2.87
N VAL A 283 -16.75 -21.17 -3.38
CA VAL A 283 -17.59 -22.15 -4.09
C VAL A 283 -18.37 -23.04 -3.12
N GLN A 284 -17.75 -23.47 -2.01
CA GLN A 284 -18.39 -24.32 -1.01
C GLN A 284 -19.56 -23.62 -0.31
N GLU A 285 -19.50 -22.31 -0.13
CA GLU A 285 -20.62 -21.51 0.39
C GLU A 285 -21.80 -21.39 -0.61
N GLY A 286 -21.60 -21.76 -1.88
CA GLY A 286 -22.58 -21.62 -2.95
C GLY A 286 -23.58 -22.77 -3.03
N GLU A 287 -24.77 -22.48 -3.56
CA GLU A 287 -25.88 -23.45 -3.67
C GLU A 287 -25.53 -24.71 -4.47
N TYR A 288 -24.71 -24.57 -5.53
CA TYR A 288 -24.27 -25.69 -6.36
C TYR A 288 -23.49 -26.73 -5.55
N TYR A 289 -22.60 -26.29 -4.65
CA TYR A 289 -21.83 -27.22 -3.82
C TYR A 289 -22.68 -27.80 -2.69
N GLN A 290 -23.55 -26.99 -2.09
CA GLN A 290 -24.45 -27.41 -1.01
C GLN A 290 -25.51 -28.42 -1.48
N ALA A 291 -25.86 -28.42 -2.77
CA ALA A 291 -26.75 -29.41 -3.36
C ALA A 291 -26.09 -30.78 -3.60
N LEU A 292 -24.75 -30.87 -3.57
CA LEU A 292 -24.04 -32.13 -3.74
C LEU A 292 -24.15 -33.00 -2.47
N PRO A 293 -24.14 -34.34 -2.61
CA PRO A 293 -24.17 -35.25 -1.48
C PRO A 293 -23.10 -34.95 -0.42
N GLU A 294 -23.42 -35.23 0.84
CA GLU A 294 -22.41 -35.21 1.91
C GLU A 294 -21.32 -36.24 1.66
N THR A 295 -20.11 -35.90 2.07
CA THR A 295 -18.96 -36.81 2.05
C THR A 295 -19.20 -37.92 3.08
N LYS A 296 -19.08 -39.19 2.66
CA LYS A 296 -19.38 -40.36 3.51
C LYS A 296 -18.15 -41.21 3.83
N GLY A 297 -17.07 -41.05 3.08
CA GLY A 297 -15.82 -41.76 3.30
C GLY A 297 -14.76 -40.93 3.99
N TYR A 298 -13.57 -41.51 4.10
CA TYR A 298 -12.33 -40.89 4.54
C TYR A 298 -11.19 -41.53 3.75
N TYR A 299 -10.07 -40.81 3.61
CA TYR A 299 -8.86 -41.42 3.04
C TYR A 299 -8.15 -42.28 4.09
N GLU A 300 -7.77 -43.49 3.71
CA GLU A 300 -6.88 -44.38 4.48
C GLU A 300 -5.40 -43.94 4.41
#